data_AF-A0A7G5YVX5-F1
#
_entry.id   AF-A0A7G5YVX5-F1
#
_cell.length_a   1.000
_cell.length_b   1.000
_cell.length_c   1.000
_cell.angle_alpha   90.00
_cell.angle_beta   90.00
_cell.angle_gamma   90.00
#
_symmetry.space_group_name_H-M   'P 1'
#
loop_
_entity.id
_entity.type
_entity.pdbx_description
1 polymer ?
#
loop_
_entity_poly.entity_id
_entity_poly.type
_entity_poly.pdbx_seq_one_letter_code
_entity_poly.pdbx_strand_id
1 'polypeptide(L)'
;MAGDAAQDMKTRIRTDLRAAMKEGRISEANLTRVLIAAIDNAEAPPLQAGETLVDQGQFRNGSAEVEHLLLNPTQMRAVLMAEIQERERAAEEMTRLERPDRADALRAEVLLARRYIE
;
A
#
# COMPACT_ATOMS: atom_id res chain seq x y z
N MET A 1 0.59 18.93 13.01
CA MET A 1 -0.67 18.17 13.11
C MET A 1 -0.96 17.29 11.89
N ALA A 2 -0.42 17.55 10.69
CA ALA A 2 -0.68 16.74 9.49
C ALA A 2 -0.07 15.31 9.50
N GLY A 3 1.07 15.12 10.19
CA GLY A 3 1.70 13.80 10.32
C GLY A 3 0.91 12.81 11.18
N ASP A 4 0.03 13.30 12.05
CA ASP A 4 -0.80 12.48 12.94
C ASP A 4 -1.85 11.69 12.14
N ALA A 5 -2.59 12.38 11.26
CA ALA A 5 -3.62 11.77 10.42
C ALA A 5 -3.08 10.70 9.45
N ALA A 6 -1.85 10.85 8.96
CA ALA A 6 -1.21 9.82 8.12
C ALA A 6 -0.87 8.57 8.94
N GLN A 7 -0.35 8.74 10.16
CA GLN A 7 -0.07 7.63 11.07
C GLN A 7 -1.35 6.95 11.57
N ASP A 8 -2.42 7.70 11.80
CA ASP A 8 -3.73 7.16 12.16
C ASP A 8 -4.29 6.27 11.04
N MET A 9 -4.21 6.72 9.79
CA MET A 9 -4.64 5.93 8.63
C MET A 9 -3.82 4.64 8.52
N LYS A 10 -2.49 4.72 8.66
CA LYS A 10 -1.60 3.55 8.63
C LYS A 10 -1.93 2.57 9.76
N THR A 11 -2.25 3.08 10.94
CA THR A 11 -2.67 2.29 12.10
C THR A 11 -4.01 1.60 11.87
N ARG A 12 -4.97 2.30 11.24
CA ARG A 12 -6.26 1.74 10.83
C ARG A 12 -6.08 0.58 9.85
N ILE A 13 -5.31 0.78 8.76
CA ILE A 13 -5.03 -0.27 7.76
C ILE A 13 -4.34 -1.48 8.41
N ARG A 14 -3.38 -1.26 9.32
CA ARG A 14 -2.72 -2.35 10.07
C ARG A 14 -3.67 -3.11 11.00
N THR A 15 -4.65 -2.42 11.59
CA THR A 15 -5.66 -3.03 12.44
C THR A 15 -6.57 -3.93 11.62
N ASP A 16 -7.01 -3.45 10.45
CA ASP A 16 -7.84 -4.23 9.52
C ASP A 16 -7.08 -5.42 8.96
N LEU A 17 -5.78 -5.30 8.64
CA LEU A 17 -4.93 -6.43 8.27
C LEU A 17 -4.94 -7.53 9.33
N ARG A 18 -4.80 -7.17 10.61
CA ARG A 18 -4.84 -8.14 11.71
C ARG A 18 -6.21 -8.83 11.81
N ALA A 19 -7.29 -8.08 11.65
CA ALA A 19 -8.64 -8.63 11.64
C ALA A 19 -8.86 -9.59 10.46
N ALA A 20 -8.48 -9.17 9.25
CA ALA A 20 -8.59 -9.98 8.04
C ALA A 20 -7.78 -11.28 8.14
N MET A 21 -6.56 -11.23 8.68
CA MET A 21 -5.76 -12.43 8.94
C MET A 21 -6.41 -13.36 9.94
N LYS A 22 -6.97 -12.82 11.04
CA LYS A 22 -7.67 -13.62 12.07
C LYS A 22 -8.91 -14.31 11.53
N GLU A 23 -9.63 -13.64 10.64
CA GLU A 23 -10.90 -14.11 10.07
C GLU A 23 -10.70 -14.91 8.75
N GLY A 24 -9.45 -15.09 8.30
CA GLY A 24 -9.13 -15.86 7.10
C GLY A 24 -9.51 -15.16 5.78
N ARG A 25 -9.72 -13.84 5.80
CA ARG A 25 -10.01 -13.04 4.59
C ARG A 25 -8.74 -12.76 3.79
N ILE A 26 -8.30 -13.75 3.01
CA ILE A 26 -7.02 -13.71 2.28
C ILE A 26 -6.93 -12.49 1.35
N SER A 27 -7.97 -12.21 0.56
CA SER A 27 -7.96 -11.09 -0.40
C SER A 27 -7.80 -9.73 0.28
N GLU A 28 -8.53 -9.50 1.38
CA GLU A 28 -8.41 -8.27 2.18
C GLU A 28 -7.04 -8.17 2.85
N ALA A 29 -6.51 -9.27 3.36
CA ALA A 29 -5.17 -9.30 3.95
C ALA A 29 -4.07 -9.03 2.90
N ASN A 30 -4.24 -9.47 1.66
CA ASN A 30 -3.30 -9.17 0.58
C ASN A 30 -3.40 -7.71 0.15
N LEU A 31 -4.62 -7.20 -0.03
CA LEU A 31 -4.85 -5.79 -0.38
C LEU A 31 -4.23 -4.86 0.66
N THR A 32 -4.55 -5.05 1.94
CA THR A 32 -4.05 -4.20 3.03
C THR A 32 -2.52 -4.22 3.14
N ARG A 33 -1.87 -5.37 2.87
CA ARG A 33 -0.40 -5.42 2.78
C ARG A 33 0.15 -4.59 1.62
N VAL A 34 -0.48 -4.66 0.44
CA VAL A 34 -0.07 -3.86 -0.71
C VAL A 34 -0.22 -2.37 -0.43
N LEU A 35 -1.34 -1.96 0.19
CA LEU A 35 -1.55 -0.56 0.56
C LEU A 35 -0.50 -0.06 1.57
N ILE A 36 -0.15 -0.86 2.58
CA ILE A 36 0.93 -0.52 3.52
C ILE A 36 2.26 -0.37 2.79
N ALA A 37 2.59 -1.31 1.89
CA ALA A 37 3.83 -1.24 1.12
C ALA A 37 3.89 -0.03 0.18
N ALA A 38 2.77 0.35 -0.46
CA ALA A 38 2.69 1.54 -1.29
C ALA A 38 2.92 2.83 -0.49
N ILE A 39 2.38 2.90 0.72
CA ILE A 39 2.62 4.00 1.66
C ILE A 39 4.09 4.02 2.09
N ASP A 40 4.64 2.88 2.50
CA ASP A 40 6.04 2.78 2.92
C ASP A 40 7.00 3.21 1.79
N ASN A 41 6.69 2.84 0.53
CA ASN A 41 7.44 3.27 -0.65
C ASN A 41 7.34 4.78 -0.91
N ALA A 42 6.19 5.40 -0.62
CA ALA A 42 6.00 6.84 -0.77
C ALA A 42 6.65 7.64 0.38
N GLU A 43 6.83 7.02 1.56
CA GLU A 43 7.57 7.59 2.69
C GLU A 43 9.10 7.39 2.54
N ALA A 44 9.55 6.50 1.64
CA ALA A 44 10.96 6.26 1.40
C ALA A 44 11.60 7.49 0.73
N PRO A 45 12.77 7.97 1.20
CA PRO A 45 13.47 9.04 0.50
C PRO A 45 13.96 8.56 -0.88
N PRO A 46 14.15 9.49 -1.83
CA PRO A 46 14.70 9.14 -3.13
C PRO A 46 16.09 8.56 -2.95
N LEU A 47 16.25 7.27 -3.26
CA LEU A 47 17.58 6.66 -3.39
C LEU A 47 18.31 7.45 -4.48
N GLN A 48 19.44 8.08 -4.13
CA GLN A 48 20.29 8.70 -5.14
C GLN A 48 20.68 7.61 -6.14
N ALA A 49 20.26 7.77 -7.39
CA ALA A 49 20.57 6.84 -8.46
C ALA A 49 22.09 6.77 -8.65
N GLY A 50 22.73 5.80 -8.01
CA GLY A 50 24.19 5.67 -7.99
C GLY A 50 24.73 4.57 -7.08
N GLU A 51 24.00 4.14 -6.05
CA GLU A 51 24.46 3.03 -5.20
C GLU A 51 24.00 1.69 -5.78
N THR A 52 24.93 1.12 -6.55
CA THR A 52 24.84 -0.22 -7.11
C THR A 52 24.66 -1.23 -5.97
N LEU A 53 23.64 -2.08 -6.09
CA LEU A 53 23.44 -3.29 -5.28
C LEU A 53 24.74 -4.12 -5.23
N VAL A 54 25.49 -4.00 -4.14
CA VAL A 54 26.43 -5.01 -3.66
C VAL A 54 26.74 -4.71 -2.19
N ASP A 55 25.88 -5.18 -1.29
CA ASP A 55 26.39 -5.83 -0.08
C ASP A 55 25.33 -6.75 0.51
N GLN A 56 25.36 -8.01 0.07
CA GLN A 56 24.68 -9.10 0.77
C GLN A 56 25.52 -9.45 2.01
N GLY A 57 25.23 -8.79 3.13
CA GLY A 57 25.60 -9.29 4.44
C GLY A 57 26.37 -8.33 5.30
N GLN A 58 25.63 -7.46 6.02
CA GLN A 58 26.02 -6.93 7.33
C GLN A 58 24.88 -6.11 7.95
N PHE A 59 23.72 -6.73 8.22
CA PHE A 59 22.77 -6.14 9.20
C PHE A 59 23.26 -6.47 10.61
N ARG A 60 24.31 -5.78 11.04
CA ARG A 60 24.77 -5.77 12.44
C ARG A 60 24.98 -4.31 12.85
N ASN A 61 24.07 -3.85 13.70
CA ASN A 61 24.10 -2.63 14.50
C ASN A 61 23.91 -1.28 13.78
N GLY A 62 22.82 -0.61 14.19
CA GLY A 62 22.77 0.83 14.38
C GLY A 62 21.84 1.54 13.40
N SER A 63 20.72 2.06 13.93
CA SER A 63 19.85 3.09 13.34
C SER A 63 20.29 3.64 11.98
N ALA A 64 19.95 2.93 10.91
CA ALA A 64 19.59 3.62 9.66
C ALA A 64 18.13 4.06 9.83
N GLU A 65 17.89 4.93 10.82
CA GLU A 65 16.62 5.64 10.98
C GLU A 65 16.62 6.72 9.92
N VAL A 66 16.48 6.25 8.68
CA VAL A 66 16.25 7.11 7.52
C VAL A 66 14.96 7.84 7.84
N GLU A 67 15.05 9.16 7.93
CA GLU A 67 13.93 10.04 8.27
C GLU A 67 12.84 9.85 7.20
N HIS A 68 11.88 8.96 7.49
CA HIS A 68 10.76 8.67 6.60
C HIS A 68 10.07 10.00 6.30
N LEU A 69 9.86 10.29 5.01
CA LEU A 69 9.13 11.48 4.59
C LEU A 69 7.74 11.41 5.19
N LEU A 70 7.41 12.34 6.09
CA LEU A 70 6.07 12.44 6.65
C LEU A 70 5.09 12.79 5.52
N LEU A 71 4.38 11.79 5.01
CA LEU A 71 3.31 12.01 4.05
C LEU A 71 2.25 12.88 4.70
N ASN A 72 1.90 13.99 4.03
CA ASN A 72 0.72 14.74 4.43
C ASN A 72 -0.56 13.97 4.03
N PRO A 73 -1.72 14.29 4.63
CA PRO A 73 -2.98 13.58 4.35
C PRO A 73 -3.37 13.57 2.86
N THR A 74 -3.06 14.65 2.13
CA THR A 74 -3.33 14.74 0.69
C THR A 74 -2.43 13.79 -0.12
N GLN A 75 -1.14 13.68 0.24
CA GLN A 75 -0.20 12.76 -0.38
C GLN A 75 -0.58 11.30 -0.07
N MET A 76 -0.94 11.00 1.17
CA MET A 76 -1.47 9.68 1.56
C MET A 76 -2.70 9.31 0.72
N ARG A 77 -3.67 10.23 0.61
CA ARG A 77 -4.87 10.03 -0.23
C ARG A 77 -4.51 9.85 -1.70
N ALA A 78 -3.51 10.57 -2.21
CA ALA A 78 -3.04 10.42 -3.59
C ALA A 78 -2.41 9.05 -3.85
N VAL A 79 -1.62 8.51 -2.92
CA VAL A 79 -1.07 7.15 -3.00
C VAL A 79 -2.19 6.11 -3.04
N LEU A 80 -3.16 6.20 -2.12
CA LEU A 80 -4.31 5.29 -2.10
C LEU A 80 -5.17 5.39 -3.36
N MET A 81 -5.38 6.61 -3.87
CA MET A 81 -6.10 6.83 -5.13
C MET A 81 -5.36 6.23 -6.34
N ALA A 82 -4.03 6.31 -6.38
CA ALA A 82 -3.23 5.69 -7.43
C ALA A 82 -3.38 4.16 -7.41
N GLU A 83 -3.33 3.55 -6.23
CA GLU A 83 -3.54 2.10 -6.06
C GLU A 83 -4.95 1.63 -6.44
N ILE A 84 -5.97 2.48 -6.21
CA ILE A 84 -7.35 2.24 -6.66
C ILE A 84 -7.42 2.29 -8.18
N GLN A 85 -6.89 3.35 -8.80
CA GLN A 85 -6.92 3.51 -10.25
C GLN A 85 -6.20 2.38 -10.99
N GLU A 86 -5.08 1.90 -10.46
CA GLU A 86 -4.34 0.78 -11.05
C GLU A 86 -5.16 -0.50 -11.03
N ARG A 87 -5.89 -0.78 -9.94
CA ARG A 87 -6.80 -1.94 -9.86
C ARG A 87 -8.01 -1.82 -10.76
N GLU A 88 -8.55 -0.61 -10.93
CA GLU A 88 -9.64 -0.35 -11.87
C GLU A 88 -9.20 -0.66 -13.31
N ARG A 89 -8.02 -0.17 -13.71
CA ARG A 89 -7.42 -0.48 -15.01
C ARG A 89 -7.20 -1.98 -15.18
N ALA A 90 -6.62 -2.65 -14.18
CA ALA A 90 -6.41 -4.09 -14.22
C ALA A 90 -7.75 -4.86 -14.33
N ALA A 91 -8.83 -4.39 -13.70
CA ALA A 91 -10.14 -5.01 -13.82
C ALA A 91 -10.74 -4.86 -15.24
N GLU A 92 -10.55 -3.69 -15.85
CA GLU A 92 -10.93 -3.47 -17.26
C GLU A 92 -10.13 -4.37 -18.20
N GLU A 93 -8.82 -4.52 -17.99
CA GLU A 93 -7.98 -5.43 -18.76
C GLU A 93 -8.41 -6.90 -18.61
N MET A 94 -8.70 -7.36 -17.38
CA MET A 94 -9.21 -8.71 -17.15
C MET A 94 -10.57 -8.93 -17.83
N THR A 95 -11.41 -7.90 -17.90
CA THR A 95 -12.67 -7.96 -18.65
C THR A 95 -12.41 -8.13 -20.15
N ARG A 96 -11.46 -7.38 -20.73
CA ARG A 96 -11.06 -7.49 -22.14
C ARG A 96 -10.44 -8.83 -22.49
N LEU A 97 -9.75 -9.47 -21.53
CA LEU A 97 -9.14 -10.79 -21.69
C LEU A 97 -10.12 -11.95 -21.45
N GLU A 98 -11.43 -11.67 -21.34
CA GLU A 98 -12.48 -12.68 -21.09
C GLU A 98 -12.29 -13.42 -19.75
N ARG A 99 -11.79 -12.72 -18.73
CA ARG A 99 -11.56 -13.24 -17.36
C ARG A 99 -12.42 -12.51 -16.33
N PRO A 100 -13.76 -12.61 -16.41
CA PRO A 100 -14.68 -11.83 -15.57
C PRO A 100 -14.49 -12.10 -14.08
N ASP A 101 -14.22 -13.34 -13.67
CA ASP A 101 -13.99 -13.68 -12.25
C ASP A 101 -12.82 -12.90 -11.63
N ARG A 102 -11.75 -12.67 -12.41
CA ARG A 102 -10.61 -11.86 -11.97
C ARG A 102 -10.94 -10.37 -11.97
N ALA A 103 -11.71 -9.90 -12.94
CA ALA A 103 -12.18 -8.52 -12.95
C ALA A 103 -13.05 -8.22 -11.72
N ASP A 104 -13.92 -9.14 -11.34
CA ASP A 104 -14.81 -8.98 -10.18
C ASP A 104 -14.05 -9.03 -8.86
N ALA A 105 -13.03 -9.89 -8.75
CA ALA A 105 -12.13 -9.88 -7.60
C ALA A 105 -11.41 -8.53 -7.44
N LEU A 106 -10.90 -7.96 -8.53
CA LEU A 106 -10.25 -6.64 -8.53
C LEU A 106 -11.23 -5.51 -8.20
N ARG A 107 -12.47 -5.56 -8.70
CA ARG A 107 -13.53 -4.59 -8.34
C ARG A 107 -13.89 -4.67 -6.86
N ALA A 108 -13.94 -5.88 -6.28
CA ALA A 108 -14.16 -6.05 -4.85
C ALA A 108 -13.01 -5.44 -4.03
N GLU A 109 -11.75 -5.60 -4.47
CA GLU A 109 -10.61 -4.93 -3.85
C GLU A 109 -10.70 -3.41 -3.94
N VAL A 110 -11.14 -2.85 -5.08
CA VAL A 110 -11.36 -1.41 -5.24
C VAL A 110 -12.39 -0.89 -4.23
N LEU A 111 -13.53 -1.57 -4.07
CA LEU A 111 -14.56 -1.18 -3.11
C LEU A 111 -14.03 -1.21 -1.67
N LEU A 112 -13.19 -2.18 -1.34
CA LEU A 112 -12.55 -2.27 -0.03
C LEU A 112 -11.52 -1.15 0.18
N ALA A 113 -10.68 -0.86 -0.81
CA ALA A 113 -9.69 0.21 -0.75
C ALA A 113 -10.34 1.61 -0.63
N ARG A 114 -11.50 1.82 -1.26
CA ARG A 114 -12.25 3.09 -1.19
C ARG A 114 -12.66 3.47 0.23
N ARG A 115 -12.86 2.50 1.13
CA ARG A 115 -13.20 2.73 2.55
C ARG A 115 -12.11 3.48 3.35
N TYR A 116 -10.90 3.59 2.80
CA TYR A 116 -9.78 4.30 3.41
C TYR A 116 -9.60 5.74 2.88
N ILE A 117 -10.34 6.14 1.85
CA ILE A 117 -10.29 7.52 1.30
C ILE A 117 -11.58 8.32 1.53
N GLU A 118 -12.61 7.65 2.05
CA GLU A 118 -13.86 8.22 2.59
C GLU A 118 -13.67 8.67 4.03
#